data_AF-A0A0Q9QDN2-F1
#
_entry.id   AF-A0A0Q9QDN2-F1
#
_cell.length_a   1.000
_cell.length_b   1.000
_cell.length_c   1.000
_cell.angle_alpha   90.00
_cell.angle_beta   90.00
_cell.angle_gamma   90.00
#
_symmetry.space_group_name_H-M   'P 1'
#
loop_
_entity.id
_entity.type
_entity.pdbx_description
1 polymer ?
#
loop_
_entity_poly.entity_id
_entity_poly.type
_entity_poly.pdbx_seq_one_letter_code
_entity_poly.pdbx_strand_id
1 'polypeptide(L)'
;MKKWLKITLISLLSFVLLLAAAFLIYASNYYHAVDVSKDALVNEKTIKTDGKLTILSPSTPSETGFIFYPGGKVEHIAYLPMLEKLRQNGITCVLVDMPFNLAFLNSNAADNAFGKLPEIKNWYIGGHSLGGAMASNYASKHPNQIKGLILLGAYIYGDILPENALTVYGSLDGVLDKSKITYKENVFVIEGGNHGQFGNYGPQKGDGTATISREQQQQETVAHIMEFIKTKDKS
;
A
#
# COMPACT_ATOMS: atom_id res chain seq x y z
N MET A 1 -1.37 -25.98 44.83
CA MET A 1 -1.46 -26.41 43.40
C MET A 1 -0.81 -27.78 43.25
N LYS A 2 -1.51 -28.75 42.64
CA LYS A 2 -0.95 -30.08 42.36
C LYS A 2 0.28 -29.92 41.44
N LYS A 3 1.36 -30.68 41.69
CA LYS A 3 2.65 -30.55 40.96
C LYS A 3 2.49 -30.64 39.43
N TRP A 4 1.61 -31.51 38.95
CA TRP A 4 1.32 -31.66 37.51
C TRP A 4 0.73 -30.38 36.88
N LEU A 5 -0.15 -29.67 37.61
CA LEU A 5 -0.76 -28.41 37.14
C LEU A 5 0.29 -27.30 36.97
N LYS A 6 1.31 -27.24 37.85
CA LYS A 6 2.44 -26.31 37.70
C LYS A 6 3.30 -26.65 36.48
N ILE A 7 3.59 -27.94 36.26
CA ILE A 7 4.38 -28.40 35.12
C ILE A 7 3.66 -28.13 33.79
N THR A 8 2.35 -28.41 33.71
CA THR A 8 1.54 -28.09 32.53
C THR A 8 1.52 -26.60 32.25
N LEU A 9 1.35 -25.75 33.27
CA LEU A 9 1.33 -24.30 33.11
C LEU A 9 2.69 -23.75 32.63
N ILE A 10 3.79 -24.25 33.20
CA ILE A 10 5.15 -23.87 32.79
C ILE A 10 5.43 -24.33 31.35
N SER A 11 5.05 -25.56 30.99
CA SER A 11 5.23 -26.09 29.64
C SER A 11 4.42 -25.29 28.61
N LEU A 12 3.17 -24.93 28.94
CA LEU A 12 2.33 -24.10 28.08
C LEU A 12 2.93 -22.70 27.92
N LEU A 13 3.38 -22.09 29.01
CA LEU A 13 4.03 -20.78 28.97
C LEU A 13 5.30 -20.80 28.11
N SER A 14 6.17 -21.80 28.29
CA SER A 14 7.37 -21.97 27.48
C SER A 14 7.04 -22.17 25.99
N PHE A 15 6.00 -22.92 25.67
CA PHE A 15 5.55 -23.11 24.30
C PHE A 15 5.02 -21.79 23.68
N VAL A 16 4.22 -21.02 24.42
CA VAL A 16 3.73 -19.70 23.98
C VAL A 16 4.90 -18.73 23.77
N LEU A 17 5.90 -18.72 24.65
CA LEU A 17 7.10 -17.89 24.50
C LEU A 17 7.92 -18.28 23.26
N LEU A 18 8.04 -19.57 22.95
CA LEU A 18 8.71 -20.05 21.73
C LEU A 18 7.96 -19.61 20.47
N LEU A 19 6.63 -19.72 20.45
CA LEU A 19 5.81 -19.23 19.33
C LEU A 19 5.91 -17.72 19.17
N ALA A 20 5.90 -16.97 20.27
CA ALA A 20 6.07 -15.52 20.25
C ALA A 20 7.44 -15.12 19.70
N ALA A 21 8.51 -15.78 20.14
CA ALA A 21 9.86 -15.55 19.62
C ALA A 21 9.97 -15.86 18.13
N ALA A 22 9.43 -17.01 17.68
CA ALA A 22 9.40 -17.38 16.27
C ALA A 22 8.61 -16.38 15.42
N PHE A 23 7.46 -15.92 15.92
CA PHE A 23 6.66 -14.88 15.26
C PHE A 23 7.43 -13.55 15.18
N LEU A 24 8.10 -13.12 16.25
CA LEU A 24 8.88 -11.88 16.25
C LEU A 24 10.07 -11.94 15.27
N ILE A 25 10.75 -13.08 15.17
CA ILE A 25 11.82 -13.30 14.17
C ILE A 25 11.25 -13.25 12.74
N TYR A 26 10.08 -13.86 12.52
CA TYR A 26 9.44 -13.82 11.21
C TYR A 26 8.98 -12.40 10.82
N ALA A 27 8.42 -11.68 11.79
CA ALA A 27 7.91 -10.32 11.66
C ALA A 27 9.03 -9.29 11.48
N SER A 28 10.22 -9.52 12.07
CA SER A 28 11.38 -8.64 11.92
C SER A 28 12.10 -8.81 10.58
N ASN A 29 11.88 -9.91 9.88
CA ASN A 29 12.44 -10.12 8.54
C ASN A 29 11.53 -9.50 7.47
N TYR A 30 11.79 -8.26 7.08
CA TYR A 30 11.03 -7.52 6.07
C TYR A 30 11.95 -6.63 5.21
N TYR A 31 11.43 -6.12 4.10
CA TYR A 31 12.14 -5.17 3.25
C TYR A 31 12.10 -3.78 3.88
N HIS A 32 13.27 -3.31 4.32
CA HIS A 32 13.45 -1.98 4.89
C HIS A 32 13.44 -0.91 3.81
N ALA A 33 12.98 0.28 4.17
CA ALA A 33 13.09 1.42 3.28
C ALA A 33 14.57 1.78 3.04
N VAL A 34 14.90 2.15 1.82
CA VAL A 34 16.24 2.52 1.36
C VAL A 34 16.18 3.95 0.83
N ASP A 35 17.11 4.80 1.28
CA ASP A 35 17.17 6.23 0.91
C ASP A 35 15.87 7.01 1.21
N VAL A 36 15.07 6.52 2.17
CA VAL A 36 13.89 7.22 2.68
C VAL A 36 14.11 7.48 4.15
N SER A 37 14.25 8.75 4.52
CA SER A 37 14.26 9.17 5.92
C SER A 37 12.93 9.81 6.27
N LYS A 38 12.24 9.22 7.25
CA LYS A 38 11.00 9.78 7.80
C LYS A 38 11.25 11.20 8.33
N ASP A 39 12.37 11.41 9.01
CA ASP A 39 12.73 12.71 9.59
C ASP A 39 13.11 13.76 8.53
N ALA A 40 13.60 13.33 7.36
CA ALA A 40 13.90 14.24 6.25
C ALA A 40 12.64 14.66 5.47
N LEU A 41 11.57 13.85 5.53
CA LEU A 41 10.32 14.09 4.81
C LEU A 41 9.23 14.70 5.71
N VAL A 42 9.23 14.39 7.00
CA VAL A 42 8.25 14.93 7.96
C VAL A 42 8.47 16.43 8.11
N ASN A 43 7.47 17.16 7.64
CA ASN A 43 7.27 18.57 7.92
C ASN A 43 5.83 18.67 8.40
N GLU A 44 5.60 19.05 9.65
CA GLU A 44 4.28 19.14 10.29
C GLU A 44 3.22 19.87 9.44
N LYS A 45 3.65 20.76 8.53
CA LYS A 45 2.75 21.47 7.61
C LYS A 45 2.25 20.65 6.42
N THR A 46 3.01 19.63 5.98
CA THR A 46 2.72 18.89 4.74
C THR A 46 2.71 17.37 4.92
N ILE A 47 3.45 16.82 5.88
CA ILE A 47 3.52 15.39 6.17
C ILE A 47 3.38 15.21 7.69
N LYS A 48 2.25 14.67 8.14
CA LYS A 48 1.97 14.41 9.55
C LYS A 48 1.74 12.92 9.81
N THR A 49 2.15 12.45 10.98
CA THR A 49 1.77 11.12 11.46
C THR A 49 0.63 11.26 12.46
N ASP A 50 -0.45 10.50 12.26
CA ASP A 50 -1.61 10.48 13.15
C ASP A 50 -2.02 9.02 13.41
N GLY A 51 -1.57 8.49 14.56
CA GLY A 51 -1.73 7.08 14.90
C GLY A 51 -1.01 6.18 13.90
N LYS A 52 -1.78 5.33 13.20
CA LYS A 52 -1.28 4.38 12.18
C LYS A 52 -1.38 4.92 10.76
N LEU A 53 -1.52 6.24 10.59
CA LEU A 53 -1.59 6.88 9.28
C LEU A 53 -0.47 7.90 9.14
N THR A 54 0.16 7.95 7.97
CA THR A 54 0.98 9.08 7.55
C THR A 54 0.23 9.83 6.46
N ILE A 55 -0.12 11.08 6.75
CA ILE A 55 -0.94 11.94 5.90
C ILE A 55 -0.04 12.97 5.23
N LEU A 56 -0.09 13.03 3.91
CA LEU A 56 0.64 13.94 3.04
C LEU A 56 -0.37 14.90 2.42
N SER A 57 -0.37 16.14 2.87
CA SER A 57 -1.29 17.19 2.41
C SER A 57 -0.61 18.11 1.39
N PRO A 58 -1.26 18.38 0.24
CA PRO A 58 -0.76 19.35 -0.73
C PRO A 58 -0.74 20.77 -0.14
N SER A 59 0.15 21.62 -0.67
CA SER A 59 0.24 23.02 -0.21
C SER A 59 -1.02 23.83 -0.53
N THR A 60 -1.73 23.45 -1.59
CA THR A 60 -3.06 23.93 -1.92
C THR A 60 -4.05 22.81 -1.66
N PRO A 61 -4.97 22.96 -0.68
CA PRO A 61 -5.95 21.91 -0.36
C PRO A 61 -6.78 21.50 -1.57
N SER A 62 -7.09 20.20 -1.66
CA SER A 62 -8.01 19.64 -2.64
C SER A 62 -9.02 18.72 -1.94
N GLU A 63 -10.14 18.46 -2.61
CA GLU A 63 -11.18 17.55 -2.10
C GLU A 63 -10.93 16.08 -2.51
N THR A 64 -9.76 15.77 -3.08
CA THR A 64 -9.40 14.43 -3.57
C THR A 64 -8.32 13.80 -2.70
N GLY A 65 -8.61 12.60 -2.20
CA GLY A 65 -7.74 11.85 -1.33
C GLY A 65 -7.45 10.45 -1.86
N PHE A 66 -6.25 9.97 -1.55
CA PHE A 66 -5.78 8.65 -1.95
C PHE A 66 -5.24 7.88 -0.74
N ILE A 67 -5.92 6.80 -0.38
CA ILE A 67 -5.49 5.91 0.71
C ILE A 67 -4.62 4.80 0.11
N PHE A 68 -3.39 4.65 0.60
CA PHE A 68 -2.42 3.70 0.07
C PHE A 68 -2.04 2.62 1.08
N TYR A 69 -2.19 1.36 0.66
CA TYR A 69 -1.87 0.18 1.44
C TYR A 69 -0.53 -0.40 0.98
N PRO A 70 0.51 -0.43 1.84
CA PRO A 70 1.83 -0.90 1.46
C PRO A 70 1.85 -2.42 1.20
N GLY A 71 2.85 -2.86 0.44
CA GLY A 71 3.10 -4.28 0.18
C GLY A 71 3.41 -5.09 1.46
N GLY A 72 3.13 -6.39 1.40
CA GLY A 72 3.40 -7.30 2.52
C GLY A 72 4.89 -7.44 2.80
N LYS A 73 5.27 -7.39 4.08
CA LYS A 73 6.66 -7.39 4.55
C LYS A 73 7.51 -6.27 3.93
N VAL A 74 6.91 -5.11 3.64
CA VAL A 74 7.63 -3.90 3.22
C VAL A 74 7.37 -2.80 4.24
N GLU A 75 8.42 -2.12 4.67
CA GLU A 75 8.30 -0.95 5.53
C GLU A 75 7.49 0.14 4.84
N HIS A 76 6.39 0.59 5.47
CA HIS A 76 5.42 1.48 4.82
C HIS A 76 6.06 2.77 4.28
N ILE A 77 7.06 3.33 4.96
CA ILE A 77 7.70 4.58 4.52
C ILE A 77 8.38 4.47 3.16
N ALA A 78 8.70 3.26 2.69
CA ALA A 78 9.29 3.04 1.37
C ALA A 78 8.45 3.60 0.21
N TYR A 79 7.15 3.83 0.41
CA TYR A 79 6.26 4.39 -0.61
C TYR A 79 6.12 5.92 -0.54
N LEU A 80 6.68 6.58 0.49
CA LEU A 80 6.59 8.03 0.63
C LEU A 80 7.08 8.81 -0.60
N PRO A 81 8.20 8.44 -1.27
CA PRO A 81 8.65 9.18 -2.46
C PRO A 81 7.63 9.19 -3.62
N MET A 82 6.94 8.07 -3.86
CA MET A 82 5.88 8.01 -4.88
C MET A 82 4.65 8.82 -4.45
N LEU A 83 4.25 8.72 -3.17
CA LEU A 83 3.11 9.47 -2.64
C LEU A 83 3.39 10.98 -2.59
N GLU A 84 4.63 11.39 -2.37
CA GLU A 84 5.05 12.79 -2.44
C GLU A 84 4.86 13.35 -3.86
N LYS A 85 5.16 12.58 -4.90
CA LYS A 85 4.87 12.98 -6.29
C LYS A 85 3.38 13.17 -6.54
N LEU A 86 2.50 12.33 -5.97
CA LEU A 86 1.05 12.52 -6.02
C LEU A 86 0.59 13.76 -5.24
N ARG A 87 1.17 13.99 -4.05
CA ARG A 87 0.92 15.18 -3.24
C ARG A 87 1.27 16.47 -3.98
N GLN A 88 2.39 16.48 -4.70
CA GLN A 88 2.80 17.61 -5.54
C GLN A 88 1.83 17.88 -6.70
N ASN A 89 1.05 16.87 -7.12
CA ASN A 89 -0.04 16.99 -8.08
C ASN A 89 -1.40 17.31 -7.43
N GLY A 90 -1.41 17.70 -6.15
CA GLY A 90 -2.61 18.17 -5.44
C GLY A 90 -3.42 17.07 -4.77
N ILE A 91 -2.92 15.83 -4.66
CA ILE A 91 -3.66 14.73 -4.02
C ILE A 91 -3.30 14.62 -2.54
N THR A 92 -4.29 14.61 -1.66
CA THR A 92 -4.05 14.28 -0.24
C THR A 92 -3.80 12.78 -0.12
N CYS A 93 -2.57 12.37 0.20
CA CYS A 93 -2.23 10.95 0.29
C CYS A 93 -2.25 10.47 1.75
N VAL A 94 -2.79 9.29 1.99
CA VAL A 94 -2.86 8.64 3.31
C VAL A 94 -2.18 7.29 3.22
N LEU A 95 -0.93 7.22 3.68
CA LEU A 95 -0.19 5.97 3.78
C LEU A 95 -0.58 5.24 5.06
N VAL A 96 -1.06 4.00 4.92
CA VAL A 96 -1.42 3.16 6.05
C VAL A 96 -0.19 2.46 6.63
N ASP A 97 -0.02 2.57 7.94
CA ASP A 97 0.90 1.73 8.70
C ASP A 97 0.24 0.37 9.01
N MET A 98 0.89 -0.70 8.55
CA MET A 98 0.46 -2.07 8.71
C MET A 98 1.24 -2.69 9.87
N PRO A 99 0.57 -3.17 10.96
CA PRO A 99 1.25 -3.78 12.10
C PRO A 99 2.18 -4.91 11.64
N PHE A 100 3.44 -4.87 12.09
CA PHE A 100 4.48 -5.85 11.71
C PHE A 100 4.73 -5.97 10.19
N ASN A 101 4.37 -4.94 9.42
CA ASN A 101 4.37 -4.95 7.95
C ASN A 101 3.49 -6.07 7.35
N LEU A 102 2.48 -6.53 8.08
CA LEU A 102 1.53 -7.55 7.63
C LEU A 102 0.23 -6.88 7.17
N ALA A 103 0.06 -6.73 5.85
CA ALA A 103 -1.02 -5.97 5.24
C ALA A 103 -2.44 -6.40 5.68
N PHE A 104 -2.63 -7.68 6.03
CA PHE A 104 -3.93 -8.18 6.45
C PHE A 104 -4.37 -7.73 7.85
N LEU A 105 -3.43 -7.30 8.72
CA LEU A 105 -3.72 -6.93 10.11
C LEU A 105 -4.43 -5.58 10.26
N ASN A 106 -4.49 -4.77 9.19
CA ASN A 106 -5.13 -3.46 9.22
C ASN A 106 -5.93 -3.20 7.94
N SER A 107 -6.65 -4.21 7.46
CA SER A 107 -7.42 -4.15 6.20
C SER A 107 -8.59 -3.15 6.21
N ASN A 108 -9.03 -2.69 7.40
CA ASN A 108 -10.05 -1.65 7.57
C ASN A 108 -9.43 -0.29 7.94
N ALA A 109 -8.12 -0.09 7.78
CA ALA A 109 -7.44 1.16 8.15
C ALA A 109 -8.02 2.41 7.49
N ALA A 110 -8.65 2.24 6.33
CA ALA A 110 -9.24 3.31 5.54
C ALA A 110 -10.38 4.02 6.28
N ASP A 111 -11.12 3.34 7.16
CA ASP A 111 -12.19 3.96 7.97
C ASP A 111 -11.67 5.13 8.81
N ASN A 112 -10.43 5.02 9.30
CA ASN A 112 -9.80 6.06 10.12
C ASN A 112 -9.47 7.32 9.29
N ALA A 113 -9.26 7.19 7.98
CA ALA A 113 -8.93 8.31 7.12
C ALA A 113 -10.12 9.24 6.93
N PHE A 114 -11.33 8.68 6.71
CA PHE A 114 -12.54 9.46 6.44
C PHE A 114 -12.92 10.39 7.59
N GLY A 115 -12.84 9.92 8.84
CA GLY A 115 -13.15 10.75 10.01
C GLY A 115 -12.10 11.83 10.29
N LYS A 116 -10.85 11.62 9.85
CA LYS A 116 -9.73 12.55 10.09
C LYS A 116 -9.58 13.65 9.05
N LEU A 117 -10.15 13.43 7.86
CA LEU A 117 -10.01 14.30 6.69
C LEU A 117 -11.40 14.58 6.08
N PRO A 118 -12.33 15.24 6.83
CA PRO A 118 -13.69 15.51 6.39
C PRO A 118 -13.80 16.43 5.17
N GLU A 119 -12.72 17.16 4.85
CA GLU A 119 -12.62 18.02 3.66
C GLU A 119 -12.51 17.22 2.34
N ILE A 120 -12.12 15.95 2.41
CA ILE A 120 -11.98 15.09 1.24
C ILE A 120 -13.33 14.46 0.90
N LYS A 121 -13.79 14.71 -0.34
CA LYS A 121 -15.06 14.20 -0.87
C LYS A 121 -14.87 13.08 -1.90
N ASN A 122 -13.71 13.06 -2.57
CA ASN A 122 -13.40 12.11 -3.63
C ASN A 122 -12.31 11.16 -3.14
N TRP A 123 -12.71 10.00 -2.63
CA TRP A 123 -11.79 9.01 -2.10
C TRP A 123 -11.44 7.94 -3.13
N TYR A 124 -10.13 7.77 -3.33
CA TYR A 124 -9.53 6.65 -4.03
C TYR A 124 -8.78 5.81 -3.01
N ILE A 125 -8.74 4.49 -3.24
CA ILE A 125 -7.95 3.57 -2.44
C ILE A 125 -7.07 2.75 -3.37
N GLY A 126 -5.89 2.37 -2.89
CA GLY A 126 -5.01 1.53 -3.66
C GLY A 126 -3.95 0.88 -2.80
N GLY A 127 -3.14 0.06 -3.45
CA GLY A 127 -2.04 -0.58 -2.76
C GLY A 127 -1.13 -1.33 -3.70
N HIS A 128 0.02 -1.71 -3.14
CA HIS A 128 1.01 -2.51 -3.84
C HIS A 128 0.92 -3.98 -3.45
N SER A 129 0.96 -4.90 -4.42
CA SER A 129 1.03 -6.35 -4.18
C SER A 129 -0.06 -6.83 -3.19
N LEU A 130 0.32 -7.46 -2.06
CA LEU A 130 -0.62 -7.87 -1.01
C LEU A 130 -1.45 -6.69 -0.44
N GLY A 131 -0.87 -5.49 -0.35
CA GLY A 131 -1.60 -4.27 0.02
C GLY A 131 -2.68 -3.91 -1.00
N GLY A 132 -2.41 -4.14 -2.29
CA GLY A 132 -3.40 -4.00 -3.36
C GLY A 132 -4.58 -4.96 -3.21
N ALA A 133 -4.32 -6.22 -2.86
CA ALA A 133 -5.39 -7.18 -2.56
C ALA A 133 -6.27 -6.74 -1.37
N MET A 134 -5.66 -6.16 -0.32
CA MET A 134 -6.40 -5.64 0.83
C MET A 134 -7.21 -4.38 0.46
N ALA A 135 -6.63 -3.46 -0.30
CA ALA A 135 -7.32 -2.29 -0.83
C ALA A 135 -8.51 -2.68 -1.72
N SER A 136 -8.34 -3.68 -2.59
CA SER A 136 -9.40 -4.20 -3.45
C SER A 136 -10.53 -4.83 -2.64
N ASN A 137 -10.20 -5.70 -1.69
CA ASN A 137 -11.20 -6.28 -0.78
C ASN A 137 -11.96 -5.19 0.00
N TYR A 138 -11.27 -4.14 0.48
CA TYR A 138 -11.91 -3.02 1.17
C TYR A 138 -12.86 -2.25 0.23
N ALA A 139 -12.39 -1.88 -0.97
CA ALA A 139 -13.19 -1.16 -1.96
C ALA A 139 -14.45 -1.93 -2.37
N SER A 140 -14.35 -3.26 -2.56
CA SER A 140 -15.49 -4.11 -2.93
C SER A 140 -16.62 -4.10 -1.88
N LYS A 141 -16.29 -3.81 -0.61
CA LYS A 141 -17.23 -3.76 0.51
C LYS A 141 -17.75 -2.34 0.78
N HIS A 142 -17.13 -1.32 0.19
CA HIS A 142 -17.46 0.09 0.41
C HIS A 142 -17.65 0.84 -0.93
N PRO A 143 -18.49 0.34 -1.87
CA PRO A 143 -18.62 0.92 -3.21
C PRO A 143 -19.16 2.37 -3.21
N ASN A 144 -19.87 2.78 -2.15
CA ASN A 144 -20.41 4.14 -2.02
C ASN A 144 -19.40 5.14 -1.44
N GLN A 145 -18.30 4.68 -0.85
CA GLN A 145 -17.28 5.54 -0.23
C GLN A 145 -16.04 5.70 -1.11
N ILE A 146 -15.79 4.74 -2.01
CA ILE A 146 -14.60 4.70 -2.84
C ILE A 146 -14.98 4.92 -4.31
N LYS A 147 -14.49 6.01 -4.91
CA LYS A 147 -14.71 6.34 -6.33
C LYS A 147 -13.90 5.46 -7.29
N GLY A 148 -12.74 4.98 -6.85
CA GLY A 148 -11.87 4.17 -7.69
C GLY A 148 -10.80 3.42 -6.91
N LEU A 149 -10.41 2.27 -7.46
CA LEU A 149 -9.37 1.40 -6.96
C LEU A 149 -8.09 1.57 -7.80
N ILE A 150 -6.92 1.63 -7.16
CA ILE A 150 -5.61 1.73 -7.83
C ILE A 150 -4.71 0.57 -7.38
N LEU A 151 -4.31 -0.29 -8.30
CA LEU A 151 -3.55 -1.51 -8.04
C LEU A 151 -2.16 -1.42 -8.66
N LEU A 152 -1.12 -1.53 -7.83
CA LEU A 152 0.27 -1.53 -8.27
C LEU A 152 0.85 -2.94 -8.08
N GLY A 153 1.28 -3.60 -9.16
CA GLY A 153 1.76 -4.98 -9.09
C GLY A 153 0.74 -5.93 -8.45
N ALA A 154 -0.56 -5.69 -8.69
CA ALA A 154 -1.68 -6.42 -8.11
C ALA A 154 -2.84 -6.50 -9.12
N TYR A 155 -3.86 -7.29 -8.80
CA TYR A 155 -5.05 -7.49 -9.64
C TYR A 155 -6.34 -7.33 -8.82
N ILE A 156 -7.45 -7.11 -9.50
CA ILE A 156 -8.77 -6.94 -8.87
C ILE A 156 -9.12 -8.20 -8.06
N TYR A 157 -9.49 -7.98 -6.81
CA TYR A 157 -9.99 -8.98 -5.88
C TYR A 157 -11.32 -8.53 -5.26
N GLY A 158 -12.35 -9.37 -5.37
CA GLY A 158 -13.73 -9.04 -4.98
C GLY A 158 -14.55 -8.43 -6.12
N ASP A 159 -15.76 -8.01 -5.80
CA ASP A 159 -16.74 -7.55 -6.79
C ASP A 159 -16.51 -6.08 -7.16
N ILE A 160 -15.56 -5.83 -8.05
CA ILE A 160 -15.24 -4.51 -8.59
C ILE A 160 -15.22 -4.57 -10.10
N LEU A 161 -15.95 -3.65 -10.73
CA LEU A 161 -15.97 -3.52 -12.17
C LEU A 161 -14.61 -2.99 -12.69
N PRO A 162 -14.02 -3.58 -13.74
CA PRO A 162 -12.71 -3.17 -14.26
C PRO A 162 -12.59 -1.68 -14.58
N GLU A 163 -13.66 -1.03 -15.06
CA GLU A 163 -13.66 0.41 -15.33
C GLU A 163 -13.48 1.27 -14.08
N ASN A 164 -13.75 0.73 -12.89
CA ASN A 164 -13.57 1.39 -11.59
C ASN A 164 -12.22 1.09 -10.94
N ALA A 165 -11.38 0.31 -11.60
CA ALA A 165 -10.03 0.02 -11.16
C ALA A 165 -9.00 0.52 -12.19
N LEU A 166 -7.84 0.92 -11.69
CA LEU A 166 -6.60 1.11 -12.45
C LEU A 166 -5.64 0.00 -12.04
N THR A 167 -5.08 -0.74 -12.99
CA THR A 167 -4.04 -1.75 -12.74
C THR A 167 -2.76 -1.35 -13.46
N VAL A 168 -1.67 -1.19 -12.70
CA VAL A 168 -0.34 -0.83 -13.21
C VAL A 168 0.67 -1.87 -12.76
N TYR A 169 1.47 -2.42 -13.67
CA TYR A 169 2.55 -3.35 -13.34
C TYR A 169 3.75 -3.19 -14.29
N GLY A 170 4.93 -3.63 -13.86
CA GLY A 170 6.13 -3.60 -14.71
C GLY A 170 6.19 -4.78 -15.70
N SER A 171 6.72 -4.58 -16.90
CA SER A 171 6.87 -5.70 -17.86
C SER A 171 7.83 -6.79 -17.37
N LEU A 172 8.75 -6.45 -16.46
CA LEU A 172 9.70 -7.35 -15.79
C LEU A 172 9.26 -7.71 -14.36
N ASP A 173 7.99 -7.49 -14.00
CA ASP A 173 7.43 -7.93 -12.71
C ASP A 173 7.45 -9.47 -12.64
N GLY A 174 8.29 -10.02 -11.77
CA GLY A 174 8.46 -11.47 -11.58
C GLY A 174 7.55 -12.07 -10.51
N VAL A 175 6.83 -11.23 -9.76
CA VAL A 175 6.08 -11.63 -8.55
C VAL A 175 4.58 -11.70 -8.83
N LEU A 176 4.07 -10.79 -9.66
CA LEU A 176 2.65 -10.73 -10.03
C LEU A 176 2.25 -11.92 -10.90
N ASP A 177 1.22 -12.66 -10.46
CA ASP A 177 0.54 -13.65 -11.30
C ASP A 177 -0.35 -12.95 -12.35
N LYS A 178 0.25 -12.63 -13.50
CA LYS A 178 -0.41 -11.94 -14.61
C LYS A 178 -1.60 -12.72 -15.19
N SER A 179 -1.67 -14.04 -14.98
CA SER A 179 -2.79 -14.86 -15.47
C SER A 179 -4.13 -14.52 -14.80
N LYS A 180 -4.08 -13.83 -13.64
CA LYS A 180 -5.26 -13.35 -12.91
C LYS A 180 -5.84 -12.06 -13.47
N ILE A 181 -5.11 -11.36 -14.35
CA ILE A 181 -5.59 -10.15 -15.01
C ILE A 181 -6.33 -10.57 -16.29
N THR A 182 -7.61 -10.89 -16.14
CA THR A 182 -8.49 -11.32 -17.25
C THR A 182 -9.24 -10.17 -17.92
N TYR A 183 -9.08 -8.95 -17.41
CA TYR A 183 -9.67 -7.70 -17.88
C TYR A 183 -8.64 -6.84 -18.62
N LYS A 184 -9.10 -5.86 -19.39
CA LYS A 184 -8.22 -4.99 -20.21
C LYS A 184 -8.39 -3.51 -19.92
N GLU A 185 -9.52 -3.14 -19.34
CA GLU A 185 -9.88 -1.78 -18.98
C GLU A 185 -8.88 -1.24 -17.96
N ASN A 186 -8.29 -0.07 -18.25
CA ASN A 186 -7.34 0.62 -17.39
C ASN A 186 -6.17 -0.26 -16.90
N VAL A 187 -5.68 -1.17 -17.75
CA VAL A 187 -4.48 -1.97 -17.49
C VAL A 187 -3.29 -1.34 -18.21
N PHE A 188 -2.27 -0.94 -17.46
CA PHE A 188 -1.06 -0.32 -18.00
C PHE A 188 0.19 -1.11 -17.59
N VAL A 189 1.05 -1.36 -18.57
CA VAL A 189 2.33 -2.04 -18.37
C VAL A 189 3.45 -1.01 -18.50
N ILE A 190 4.26 -0.88 -17.45
CA ILE A 190 5.45 -0.02 -17.45
C ILE A 190 6.60 -0.82 -18.06
N GLU A 191 7.03 -0.44 -19.26
CA GLU A 191 8.09 -1.15 -19.96
C GLU A 191 9.44 -1.01 -19.25
N GLY A 192 10.08 -2.15 -18.99
CA GLY A 192 11.32 -2.21 -18.24
C GLY A 192 11.18 -2.05 -16.72
N GLY A 193 9.97 -1.80 -16.23
CA GLY A 193 9.68 -1.77 -14.80
C GLY A 193 9.57 -3.16 -14.18
N ASN A 194 9.70 -3.27 -12.86
CA ASN A 194 9.53 -4.52 -12.10
C ASN A 194 8.53 -4.37 -10.95
N HIS A 195 8.39 -5.38 -10.09
CA HIS A 195 7.49 -5.33 -8.92
C HIS A 195 8.03 -4.38 -7.84
N GLY A 196 9.32 -4.45 -7.55
CA GLY A 196 9.97 -3.79 -6.42
C GLY A 196 9.89 -2.26 -6.47
N GLN A 197 10.05 -1.68 -7.65
CA GLN A 197 10.30 -0.25 -7.83
C GLN A 197 9.08 0.67 -7.60
N PHE A 198 7.90 0.13 -7.32
CA PHE A 198 6.79 0.94 -6.78
C PHE A 198 7.12 1.53 -5.40
N GLY A 199 8.05 0.92 -4.66
CA GLY A 199 8.59 1.48 -3.42
C GLY A 199 10.12 1.55 -3.43
N ASN A 200 10.66 2.21 -2.41
CA ASN A 200 12.09 2.39 -2.19
C ASN A 200 12.56 1.40 -1.11
N TYR A 201 12.65 0.11 -1.43
CA TYR A 201 13.09 -0.93 -0.47
C TYR A 201 14.09 -1.94 -1.08
N GLY A 202 14.67 -1.59 -2.22
CA GLY A 202 15.65 -2.41 -2.92
C GLY A 202 15.03 -3.58 -3.71
N PRO A 203 15.88 -4.52 -4.18
CA PRO A 203 15.43 -5.70 -4.93
C PRO A 203 14.56 -6.64 -4.09
N GLN A 204 13.51 -7.19 -4.70
CA GLN A 204 12.63 -8.18 -4.07
C GLN A 204 12.95 -9.59 -4.56
N LYS A 205 12.94 -10.57 -3.65
CA LYS A 205 13.10 -11.98 -3.99
C LYS A 205 11.98 -12.45 -4.94
N GLY A 206 12.38 -13.06 -6.05
CA GLY A 206 11.47 -13.59 -7.08
C GLY A 206 11.01 -12.55 -8.10
N ASP A 207 11.42 -11.30 -7.96
CA ASP A 207 11.15 -10.25 -8.94
C ASP A 207 12.21 -10.22 -10.04
N GLY A 208 11.88 -9.58 -11.18
CA GLY A 208 12.83 -9.31 -12.25
C GLY A 208 13.72 -8.10 -11.95
N THR A 209 14.83 -8.02 -12.69
CA THR A 209 15.71 -6.84 -12.66
C THR A 209 15.17 -5.78 -13.61
N ALA A 210 14.74 -4.64 -13.09
CA ALA A 210 14.27 -3.53 -13.91
C ALA A 210 15.38 -2.98 -14.82
N THR A 211 14.99 -2.51 -16.01
CA THR A 211 15.88 -1.84 -16.98
C THR A 211 15.69 -0.32 -16.99
N ILE A 212 14.68 0.19 -16.29
CA ILE A 212 14.47 1.61 -16.04
C ILE A 212 14.71 1.95 -14.57
N SER A 213 14.98 3.22 -14.29
CA SER A 213 15.17 3.67 -12.91
C SER A 213 13.86 3.62 -12.12
N ARG A 214 13.99 3.46 -10.80
CA ARG A 214 12.86 3.55 -9.86
C ARG A 214 12.11 4.86 -9.99
N GLU A 215 12.86 5.95 -10.15
CA GLU A 215 12.29 7.28 -10.28
C GLU A 215 11.41 7.39 -11.53
N GLN A 216 11.88 6.84 -12.65
CA GLN A 216 11.13 6.77 -13.90
C GLN A 216 9.86 5.92 -13.74
N GLN A 217 9.99 4.69 -13.20
CA GLN A 217 8.82 3.83 -12.97
C GLN A 217 7.76 4.50 -12.09
N GLN A 218 8.19 5.15 -11.00
CA GLN A 218 7.26 5.87 -10.12
C GLN A 218 6.63 7.08 -10.82
N GLN A 219 7.36 7.78 -11.69
CA GLN A 219 6.82 8.92 -12.43
C GLN A 219 5.77 8.48 -13.45
N GLU A 220 6.01 7.40 -14.19
CA GLU A 220 5.03 6.80 -15.09
C GLU A 220 3.79 6.31 -14.30
N THR A 221 4.01 5.67 -13.16
CA THR A 221 2.92 5.24 -12.24
C THR A 221 2.05 6.42 -11.82
N VAL A 222 2.67 7.52 -11.35
CA VAL A 222 1.97 8.73 -10.93
C VAL A 222 1.17 9.33 -12.09
N ALA A 223 1.73 9.36 -13.30
CA ALA A 223 1.03 9.88 -14.47
C ALA A 223 -0.25 9.08 -14.76
N HIS A 224 -0.19 7.75 -14.73
CA HIS A 224 -1.37 6.90 -14.92
C HIS A 224 -2.41 7.06 -13.81
N ILE A 225 -1.98 7.20 -12.55
CA ILE A 225 -2.88 7.48 -11.43
C ILE A 225 -3.61 8.82 -11.62
N MET A 226 -2.88 9.88 -11.97
CA MET A 226 -3.47 11.20 -12.16
C MET A 226 -4.47 11.23 -13.31
N GLU A 227 -4.18 10.54 -14.43
CA GLU A 227 -5.11 10.47 -15.56
C GLU A 227 -6.38 9.67 -15.22
N PHE A 228 -6.23 8.58 -14.45
CA PHE A 228 -7.38 7.80 -13.98
C PHE A 228 -8.28 8.63 -13.05
N ILE A 229 -7.70 9.32 -12.06
CA ILE A 229 -8.45 10.21 -11.14
C ILE A 229 -9.16 11.31 -11.93
N LYS A 230 -8.47 11.97 -12.86
CA LYS A 230 -9.04 13.03 -13.68
C LYS A 230 -10.20 12.56 -14.56
N THR A 231 -10.12 11.34 -15.08
CA THR A 231 -11.21 10.73 -15.87
C THR A 231 -12.42 10.45 -14.99
N LYS A 232 -12.21 9.91 -13.78
CA LYS A 232 -13.27 9.59 -12.82
C LYS A 232 -13.92 10.81 -12.18
N ASP A 233 -13.19 11.90 -11.99
CA ASP A 233 -13.76 13.13 -11.43
C ASP A 233 -14.60 13.92 -12.47
N LYS A 234 -14.53 13.55 -13.75
CA LYS A 234 -15.35 14.14 -14.84
C LYS A 234 -16.63 13.34 -15.15
N SER A 235 -16.69 12.07 -14.75
CA SER A 235 -17.82 11.16 -14.97
C SER A 235 -18.84 11.25 -13.85
#